data_AF-A0A922ZYV9-F1
#
_entry.id   AF-A0A922ZYV9-F1
#
_cell.length_a   1.000
_cell.length_b   1.000
_cell.length_c   1.000
_cell.angle_alpha   90.00
_cell.angle_beta   90.00
_cell.angle_gamma   90.00
#
_symmetry.space_group_name_H-M   'P 1'
#
loop_
_entity.id
_entity.type
_entity.pdbx_description
1 polymer ?
#
loop_
_entity_poly.entity_id
_entity_poly.type
_entity_poly.pdbx_seq_one_letter_code
_entity_poly.pdbx_strand_id
1 'polypeptide(L)'
;MPPYDHMIVLGNPKGFIEYLEVCMSAAGRRILSVALVALIAIGLVVPGVHATSAASTKTIVLTIDSTVATVAGSRVTLDAAPFIAGGRTMLPVRFVAEAMGAGVSFTTRQNGSVSRVNLGLPDTPTSLKAISLSLDSTTATVDGQTVTLDTTPVIREGRTFLPIRFIAEQLGAKVTPTADPSTGKTRTVTVVLPVVDVEVPRQMSGAGATFPLPLYSKMFDVYSSSTGTRVNYQGIGSGGGIKALTDKTVDFGASDAFLTVAETTTIGAPVLHIPTCVGAVVLTYNLDGNPTLRFDARTVSDIFLGTITRWNDSRIAALNPSITLPDQAITTVHRSDGSGTTSIFTNYLSMAVPIWKTKVGAGKSVSWPVGLGGKGNDGVAGLVSQNRGAIGYVELVYAIGAKLSYATMRNSSGNFITASLASSGRAAQIQLPDDLKVLLMNSSDSQAYPIAAFTWLLVYREQQYSGRTLGQAIALKRVLNWMLTTGQSVNESLGYGKMPEAAVQKAQKLISSMTYGGAPIPD
;
A
#
# COMPACT_ATOMS: atom_id res chain seq x y z
N MET A 1 -50.10 -31.09 40.89
CA MET A 1 -51.14 -30.76 39.89
C MET A 1 -51.76 -29.39 40.28
N PRO A 2 -52.13 -28.55 39.30
CA PRO A 2 -51.73 -27.12 39.12
C PRO A 2 -52.87 -26.12 39.58
N PRO A 3 -52.91 -24.76 39.33
CA PRO A 3 -52.32 -23.99 38.21
C PRO A 3 -52.01 -22.44 38.31
N TYR A 4 -51.42 -21.89 37.20
CA TYR A 4 -51.27 -20.49 36.70
C TYR A 4 -50.56 -19.44 37.59
N ASP A 5 -49.83 -18.41 37.15
CA ASP A 5 -49.46 -17.81 35.85
C ASP A 5 -48.30 -16.82 36.12
N HIS A 6 -47.38 -16.60 35.16
CA HIS A 6 -46.85 -15.29 34.76
C HIS A 6 -45.57 -15.44 33.90
N MET A 7 -45.70 -14.96 32.67
CA MET A 7 -44.61 -14.70 31.72
C MET A 7 -43.46 -13.89 32.35
N ILE A 8 -42.21 -14.28 32.07
CA ILE A 8 -41.08 -13.36 32.08
C ILE A 8 -40.56 -13.24 30.65
N VAL A 9 -40.71 -12.03 30.13
CA VAL A 9 -40.17 -11.55 28.85
C VAL A 9 -38.64 -11.56 28.95
N LEU A 10 -37.98 -12.44 28.20
CA LEU A 10 -36.53 -12.41 28.02
C LEU A 10 -36.15 -11.26 27.10
N GLY A 11 -35.97 -10.08 27.70
CA GLY A 11 -35.57 -8.85 26.99
C GLY A 11 -34.50 -8.03 27.71
N ASN A 12 -33.84 -8.55 28.75
CA ASN A 12 -32.81 -7.80 29.46
C ASN A 12 -31.66 -8.70 29.96
N PRO A 13 -30.42 -8.51 29.48
CA PRO A 13 -29.26 -9.33 29.87
C PRO A 13 -28.84 -9.16 31.34
N LYS A 14 -29.35 -8.17 32.07
CA LYS A 14 -29.00 -7.96 33.50
C LYS A 14 -29.64 -8.96 34.45
N GLY A 15 -30.88 -9.39 34.20
CA GLY A 15 -31.61 -10.29 35.11
C GLY A 15 -31.06 -11.73 35.13
N PHE A 16 -30.39 -12.15 34.06
CA PHE A 16 -29.77 -13.47 33.98
C PHE A 16 -28.43 -13.55 34.74
N ILE A 17 -27.74 -12.42 34.89
CA ILE A 17 -26.46 -12.33 35.60
C ILE A 17 -26.68 -12.33 37.13
N GLU A 18 -27.71 -11.63 37.63
CA GLU A 18 -28.03 -11.61 39.06
C GLU A 18 -28.47 -13.00 39.59
N TYR A 19 -29.13 -13.82 38.76
CA TYR A 19 -29.51 -15.19 39.15
C TYR A 19 -28.30 -16.15 39.23
N LEU A 20 -27.24 -15.88 38.46
CA LEU A 20 -25.99 -16.66 38.49
C LEU A 20 -25.06 -16.26 39.64
N GLU A 21 -25.13 -15.02 40.13
CA GLU A 21 -24.31 -14.54 41.25
C GLU A 21 -24.72 -15.10 42.61
N VAL A 22 -26.00 -15.43 42.80
CA VAL A 22 -26.53 -15.96 44.07
C VAL A 22 -26.19 -17.44 44.30
N CYS A 23 -25.84 -18.19 43.25
CA CYS A 23 -25.77 -19.65 43.31
C CYS A 23 -24.36 -20.28 43.41
N MET A 24 -23.25 -19.53 43.54
CA MET A 24 -21.91 -20.15 43.49
C MET A 24 -20.92 -19.73 44.60
N SER A 25 -20.34 -20.75 45.24
CA SER A 25 -19.32 -20.62 46.30
C SER A 25 -17.94 -20.20 45.76
N ALA A 26 -17.08 -19.71 46.65
CA ALA A 26 -15.80 -19.05 46.35
C ALA A 26 -14.79 -19.88 45.52
N ALA A 27 -14.96 -21.20 45.41
CA ALA A 27 -14.12 -22.06 44.57
C ALA A 27 -14.45 -22.00 43.07
N GLY A 28 -15.66 -21.57 42.68
CA GLY A 28 -16.08 -21.48 41.26
C GLY A 28 -15.54 -20.25 40.50
N ARG A 29 -15.01 -19.25 41.21
CA ARG A 29 -14.56 -17.97 40.61
C ARG A 29 -13.21 -18.03 39.88
N ARG A 30 -12.41 -19.09 40.07
CA ARG A 30 -11.08 -19.22 39.45
C ARG A 30 -11.03 -20.06 38.18
N ILE A 31 -12.11 -20.74 37.81
CA ILE A 31 -12.14 -21.60 36.61
C ILE A 31 -12.79 -20.91 35.41
N LEU A 32 -13.52 -19.79 35.59
CA LEU A 32 -14.17 -19.08 34.50
C LEU A 32 -13.30 -18.04 33.74
N SER A 33 -12.15 -17.63 34.28
CA SER A 33 -11.28 -16.66 33.60
C SER A 33 -10.45 -17.27 32.46
N VAL A 34 -10.43 -18.60 32.33
CA VAL A 34 -9.70 -19.33 31.29
C VAL A 34 -10.66 -20.00 30.28
N ALA A 35 -11.94 -20.16 30.62
CA ALA A 35 -12.94 -20.77 29.73
C ALA A 35 -13.77 -19.75 28.91
N LEU A 36 -13.75 -18.45 29.24
CA LEU A 36 -14.49 -17.41 28.51
C LEU A 36 -13.79 -16.92 27.22
N VAL A 37 -12.58 -17.41 26.92
CA VAL A 37 -11.87 -17.18 25.65
C VAL A 37 -12.12 -18.30 24.62
N ALA A 38 -12.83 -19.38 24.98
CA ALA A 38 -12.99 -20.55 24.12
C ALA A 38 -14.42 -20.87 23.67
N LEU A 39 -15.44 -20.06 24.02
CA LEU A 39 -16.86 -20.38 23.74
C LEU A 39 -17.64 -19.32 22.91
N ILE A 40 -16.94 -18.45 22.17
CA ILE A 40 -17.52 -17.67 21.05
C ILE A 40 -17.27 -18.40 19.70
N ALA A 41 -16.99 -19.72 19.74
CA ALA A 41 -16.58 -20.51 18.58
C ALA A 41 -17.51 -21.68 18.23
N ILE A 42 -18.78 -21.65 18.65
CA ILE A 42 -19.81 -22.57 18.13
C ILE A 42 -21.01 -21.73 17.71
N GLY A 43 -20.89 -21.11 16.54
CA GLY A 43 -22.05 -20.60 15.82
C GLY A 43 -22.95 -21.79 15.46
N LEU A 44 -24.22 -21.72 15.86
CA LEU A 44 -25.24 -22.63 15.33
C LEU A 44 -25.21 -22.53 13.81
N VAL A 45 -24.74 -23.59 13.15
CA VAL A 45 -24.96 -23.79 11.72
C VAL A 45 -26.42 -24.19 11.56
N VAL A 46 -27.28 -23.19 11.38
CA VAL A 46 -28.56 -23.42 10.73
C VAL A 46 -28.22 -23.79 9.27
N PRO A 47 -28.63 -24.95 8.75
CA PRO A 47 -28.49 -25.22 7.32
C PRO A 47 -29.39 -24.23 6.60
N GLY A 48 -28.80 -23.12 6.15
CA GLY A 48 -29.44 -22.24 5.20
C GLY A 48 -29.74 -23.08 3.97
N VAL A 49 -31.03 -23.26 3.68
CA VAL A 49 -31.47 -23.63 2.34
C VAL A 49 -30.86 -22.58 1.43
N HIS A 50 -29.77 -22.93 0.75
CA HIS A 50 -29.16 -22.08 -0.26
C HIS A 50 -30.19 -22.03 -1.38
N ALA A 51 -31.00 -20.98 -1.40
CA ALA A 51 -31.68 -20.59 -2.63
C ALA A 51 -30.57 -20.46 -3.67
N THR A 52 -30.56 -21.36 -4.66
CA THR A 52 -29.70 -21.25 -5.82
C THR A 52 -30.05 -19.94 -6.50
N SER A 53 -29.24 -18.90 -6.22
CA SER A 53 -29.38 -17.62 -6.92
C SER A 53 -29.21 -17.91 -8.40
N ALA A 54 -30.19 -17.52 -9.22
CA ALA A 54 -30.03 -17.57 -10.66
C ALA A 54 -28.71 -16.89 -11.03
N ALA A 55 -27.86 -17.57 -11.80
CA ALA A 55 -26.56 -17.02 -12.21
C ALA A 55 -26.78 -15.66 -12.88
N SER A 56 -26.23 -14.61 -12.27
CA SER A 56 -26.30 -13.26 -12.85
C SER A 56 -25.47 -13.26 -14.13
N THR A 57 -25.95 -12.58 -15.18
CA THR A 57 -25.25 -12.48 -16.46
C THR A 57 -25.00 -11.04 -16.81
N LYS A 58 -23.84 -10.76 -17.41
CA LYS A 58 -23.48 -9.43 -17.91
C LYS A 58 -23.61 -9.45 -19.42
N THR A 59 -24.55 -8.65 -19.94
CA THR A 59 -24.76 -8.51 -21.38
C THR A 59 -23.96 -7.34 -21.93
N ILE A 60 -23.19 -7.61 -22.98
CA ILE A 60 -22.46 -6.61 -23.75
C ILE A 60 -23.02 -6.63 -25.17
N VAL A 61 -23.44 -5.48 -25.69
CA VAL A 61 -23.90 -5.34 -27.08
C VAL A 61 -22.95 -4.40 -27.81
N LEU A 62 -22.39 -4.92 -28.89
CA LEU A 62 -21.42 -4.25 -29.74
C LEU A 62 -22.08 -3.98 -31.08
N THR A 63 -21.87 -2.78 -31.62
CA THR A 63 -22.29 -2.46 -32.98
C THR A 63 -21.07 -2.40 -33.87
N ILE A 64 -21.08 -3.19 -34.95
CA ILE A 64 -19.97 -3.22 -35.93
C ILE A 64 -19.82 -1.84 -36.55
N ASP A 65 -18.57 -1.41 -36.74
CA ASP A 65 -18.18 -0.10 -37.28
C ASP A 65 -18.67 1.12 -36.47
N SER A 66 -19.06 0.90 -35.20
CA SER A 66 -19.44 1.97 -34.27
C SER A 66 -18.59 1.93 -33.01
N THR A 67 -18.19 3.10 -32.53
CA THR A 67 -17.52 3.25 -31.23
C THR A 67 -18.49 3.23 -30.06
N VAL A 68 -19.78 2.96 -30.29
CA VAL A 68 -20.79 2.92 -29.23
C VAL A 68 -21.19 1.48 -28.94
N ALA A 69 -21.05 1.09 -27.68
CA ALA A 69 -21.48 -0.18 -27.15
C ALA A 69 -22.41 0.02 -25.94
N THR A 70 -23.06 -1.05 -25.50
CA THR A 70 -23.74 -1.08 -24.19
C THR A 70 -23.21 -2.21 -23.33
N VAL A 71 -22.95 -1.93 -22.06
CA VAL A 71 -22.50 -2.90 -21.06
C VAL A 71 -23.50 -2.87 -19.91
N ALA A 72 -24.17 -4.00 -19.65
CA ALA A 72 -25.26 -4.09 -18.67
C ALA A 72 -26.32 -2.98 -18.86
N GLY A 73 -26.64 -2.64 -20.11
CA GLY A 73 -27.60 -1.59 -20.47
C GLY A 73 -27.05 -0.16 -20.46
N SER A 74 -25.88 0.08 -19.85
CA SER A 74 -25.23 1.40 -19.83
C SER A 74 -24.43 1.63 -21.10
N ARG A 75 -24.55 2.82 -21.70
CA ARG A 75 -23.79 3.19 -22.90
C ARG A 75 -22.31 3.39 -22.57
N VAL A 76 -21.43 2.77 -23.35
CA VAL A 76 -19.98 2.86 -23.26
C VAL A 76 -19.41 3.28 -24.61
N THR A 77 -18.40 4.15 -24.60
CA THR A 77 -17.68 4.56 -25.82
C THR A 77 -16.37 3.79 -25.92
N LEU A 78 -16.16 3.15 -27.06
CA LEU A 78 -14.96 2.40 -27.43
C LEU A 78 -13.90 3.36 -27.98
N ASP A 79 -12.64 3.05 -27.73
CA ASP A 79 -11.49 3.76 -28.27
C ASP A 79 -11.25 3.49 -29.77
N ALA A 80 -11.81 2.39 -30.28
CA ALA A 80 -11.90 2.09 -31.70
C ALA A 80 -13.14 1.22 -31.99
N ALA A 81 -13.67 1.29 -33.21
CA ALA A 81 -14.84 0.52 -33.59
C ALA A 81 -14.50 -0.97 -33.81
N PRO A 82 -15.35 -1.91 -33.36
CA PRO A 82 -15.17 -3.33 -33.67
C PRO A 82 -15.51 -3.57 -35.14
N PHE A 83 -14.80 -4.49 -35.79
CA PHE A 83 -14.97 -4.80 -37.21
C PHE A 83 -14.98 -6.31 -37.45
N ILE A 84 -15.31 -6.72 -38.68
CA ILE A 84 -15.23 -8.12 -39.09
C ILE A 84 -13.95 -8.34 -39.90
N ALA A 85 -13.12 -9.31 -39.48
CA ALA A 85 -11.99 -9.81 -40.26
C ALA A 85 -11.91 -11.33 -40.16
N GLY A 86 -11.64 -12.01 -41.28
CA GLY A 86 -11.63 -13.47 -41.33
C GLY A 86 -12.94 -14.13 -40.88
N GLY A 87 -14.09 -13.46 -41.05
CA GLY A 87 -15.39 -13.94 -40.55
C GLY A 87 -15.52 -13.92 -39.02
N ARG A 88 -14.65 -13.17 -38.32
CA ARG A 88 -14.65 -13.01 -36.87
C ARG A 88 -14.75 -11.55 -36.48
N THR A 89 -15.43 -11.31 -35.36
CA THR A 89 -15.56 -9.98 -34.79
C THR A 89 -14.29 -9.66 -34.01
N MET A 90 -13.63 -8.59 -34.44
CA MET A 90 -12.39 -8.07 -33.87
C MET A 90 -12.72 -6.92 -32.92
N LEU A 91 -12.32 -7.05 -31.66
CA LEU A 91 -12.60 -6.07 -30.62
C LEU A 91 -11.32 -5.42 -30.08
N PRO A 92 -11.34 -4.10 -29.78
CA PRO A 92 -10.23 -3.46 -29.09
C PRO A 92 -9.97 -4.15 -27.75
N VAL A 93 -8.74 -4.60 -27.52
CA VAL A 93 -8.34 -5.37 -26.33
C VAL A 93 -8.70 -4.66 -25.01
N ARG A 94 -8.61 -3.33 -24.98
CA ARG A 94 -8.94 -2.54 -23.79
C ARG A 94 -10.40 -2.72 -23.38
N PHE A 95 -11.31 -2.62 -24.34
CA PHE A 95 -12.72 -2.83 -24.06
C PHE A 95 -13.01 -4.28 -23.63
N VAL A 96 -12.39 -5.27 -24.30
CA VAL A 96 -12.52 -6.68 -23.90
C VAL A 96 -12.16 -6.86 -22.43
N ALA A 97 -11.05 -6.25 -22.01
CA ALA A 97 -10.58 -6.34 -20.65
C ALA A 97 -11.51 -5.67 -19.64
N GLU A 98 -11.87 -4.41 -19.86
CA GLU A 98 -12.74 -3.67 -18.95
C GLU A 98 -14.13 -4.32 -18.85
N ALA A 99 -14.69 -4.73 -20.00
CA ALA A 99 -16.01 -5.33 -20.04
C ALA A 99 -16.04 -6.72 -19.37
N MET A 100 -14.94 -7.47 -19.43
CA MET A 100 -14.81 -8.81 -18.83
C MET A 100 -14.17 -8.80 -17.44
N GLY A 101 -13.78 -7.64 -16.91
CA GLY A 101 -13.04 -7.55 -15.65
C GLY A 101 -11.67 -8.24 -15.74
N ALA A 102 -11.02 -8.21 -16.91
CA ALA A 102 -9.71 -8.78 -17.14
C ALA A 102 -8.60 -7.78 -16.85
N GLY A 103 -7.46 -8.26 -16.34
CA GLY A 103 -6.21 -7.52 -16.47
C GLY A 103 -5.54 -7.80 -17.83
N VAL A 104 -4.94 -6.78 -18.45
CA VAL A 104 -4.20 -6.91 -19.73
C VAL A 104 -2.75 -6.51 -19.52
N SER A 105 -1.83 -7.28 -20.10
CA SER A 105 -0.45 -6.83 -20.31
C SER A 105 0.01 -7.14 -21.72
N PHE A 106 1.00 -6.39 -22.19
CA PHE A 106 1.59 -6.53 -23.52
C PHE A 106 3.05 -6.90 -23.39
N THR A 107 3.52 -7.81 -24.24
CA THR A 107 4.95 -8.01 -24.47
C THR A 107 5.34 -7.26 -25.73
N THR A 108 6.40 -6.47 -25.66
CA THR A 108 6.96 -5.73 -26.80
C THR A 108 8.29 -6.32 -27.24
N ARG A 109 8.54 -6.36 -28.55
CA ARG A 109 9.83 -6.68 -29.15
C ARG A 109 10.81 -5.51 -28.93
N GLN A 110 12.10 -5.75 -29.16
CA GLN A 110 13.15 -4.72 -29.04
C GLN A 110 12.91 -3.49 -29.92
N ASN A 111 12.18 -3.62 -31.03
CA ASN A 111 11.80 -2.53 -31.91
C ASN A 111 10.55 -1.75 -31.46
N GLY A 112 10.04 -2.00 -30.25
CA GLY A 112 8.85 -1.35 -29.70
C GLY A 112 7.51 -1.90 -30.20
N SER A 113 7.50 -2.80 -31.19
CA SER A 113 6.25 -3.46 -31.65
C SER A 113 5.73 -4.43 -30.59
N VAL A 114 4.41 -4.47 -30.38
CA VAL A 114 3.80 -5.50 -29.54
C VAL A 114 4.02 -6.87 -30.22
N SER A 115 4.37 -7.90 -29.45
CA SER A 115 4.48 -9.30 -29.89
C SER A 115 3.42 -10.22 -29.30
N ARG A 116 2.95 -9.92 -28.08
CA ARG A 116 2.01 -10.77 -27.35
C ARG A 116 1.07 -9.93 -26.50
N VAL A 117 -0.17 -10.39 -26.39
CA VAL A 117 -1.18 -9.89 -25.46
C VAL A 117 -1.45 -10.97 -24.42
N ASN A 118 -1.33 -10.63 -23.14
CA ASN A 118 -1.66 -11.52 -22.03
C ASN A 118 -2.89 -10.98 -21.29
N LEU A 119 -3.86 -11.84 -21.01
CA LEU A 119 -5.12 -11.56 -20.35
C LEU A 119 -5.22 -12.43 -19.10
N GLY A 120 -5.60 -11.82 -17.98
CA GLY A 120 -5.99 -12.51 -16.75
C GLY A 120 -7.47 -12.31 -16.51
N LEU A 121 -8.27 -13.36 -16.74
CA LEU A 121 -9.72 -13.29 -16.68
C LEU A 121 -10.25 -14.06 -15.46
N PRO A 122 -11.24 -13.55 -14.72
CA PRO A 122 -11.85 -14.30 -13.61
C PRO A 122 -12.47 -15.62 -14.08
N ASP A 123 -12.00 -16.75 -13.53
CA ASP A 123 -12.54 -18.08 -13.83
C ASP A 123 -13.44 -18.58 -12.70
N THR A 124 -12.99 -18.36 -11.45
CA THR A 124 -13.75 -18.59 -10.22
C THR A 124 -13.47 -17.46 -9.23
N PRO A 125 -14.19 -17.36 -8.09
CA PRO A 125 -13.82 -16.42 -7.02
C PRO A 125 -12.39 -16.60 -6.49
N THR A 126 -11.76 -17.73 -6.80
CA THR A 126 -10.43 -18.13 -6.30
C THR A 126 -9.35 -18.26 -7.38
N SER A 127 -9.69 -18.16 -8.68
CA SER A 127 -8.72 -18.37 -9.78
C SER A 127 -8.94 -17.40 -10.94
N LEU A 128 -7.83 -17.03 -11.59
CA LEU A 128 -7.82 -16.40 -12.91
C LEU A 128 -7.50 -17.45 -13.96
N LYS A 129 -8.16 -17.37 -15.12
CA LYS A 129 -7.77 -18.02 -16.36
C LYS A 129 -6.79 -17.12 -17.12
N ALA A 130 -5.62 -17.66 -17.44
CA ALA A 130 -4.55 -16.95 -18.11
C ALA A 130 -4.56 -17.23 -19.61
N ILE A 131 -4.84 -16.21 -20.44
CA ILE A 131 -4.82 -16.34 -21.90
C ILE A 131 -3.68 -15.50 -22.46
N SER A 132 -2.84 -16.09 -23.30
CA SER A 132 -1.78 -15.37 -24.00
C SER A 132 -1.92 -15.57 -25.50
N LEU A 133 -2.01 -14.48 -26.26
CA LEU A 133 -2.15 -14.49 -27.72
C LEU A 133 -0.94 -13.83 -28.36
N SER A 134 -0.29 -14.53 -29.29
CA SER A 134 0.80 -13.96 -30.08
C SER A 134 0.23 -13.21 -31.27
N LEU A 135 0.74 -12.01 -31.54
CA LEU A 135 0.33 -11.24 -32.71
C LEU A 135 0.78 -11.94 -34.00
N ASP A 136 -0.05 -11.83 -35.04
CA ASP A 136 0.17 -12.46 -36.35
C ASP A 136 0.30 -13.99 -36.32
N SER A 137 -0.09 -14.61 -35.21
CA SER A 137 -0.11 -16.05 -35.03
C SER A 137 -1.53 -16.53 -34.76
N THR A 138 -1.86 -17.70 -35.29
CA THR A 138 -3.08 -18.43 -34.94
C THR A 138 -2.89 -19.29 -33.69
N THR A 139 -1.79 -19.16 -32.96
CA THR A 139 -1.56 -19.89 -31.71
C THR A 139 -1.71 -18.97 -30.50
N ALA A 140 -2.48 -19.44 -29.53
CA ALA A 140 -2.61 -18.86 -28.20
C ALA A 140 -2.27 -19.92 -27.15
N THR A 141 -2.11 -19.50 -25.90
CA THR A 141 -2.02 -20.40 -24.75
C THR A 141 -3.11 -20.06 -23.76
N VAL A 142 -3.84 -21.06 -23.26
CA VAL A 142 -4.82 -20.94 -22.18
C VAL A 142 -4.33 -21.79 -21.02
N ASP A 143 -4.06 -21.17 -19.87
CA ASP A 143 -3.48 -21.83 -18.68
C ASP A 143 -2.22 -22.65 -19.00
N GLY A 144 -1.39 -22.12 -19.92
CA GLY A 144 -0.16 -22.75 -20.39
C GLY A 144 -0.34 -23.81 -21.49
N GLN A 145 -1.57 -24.22 -21.80
CA GLN A 145 -1.83 -25.16 -22.90
C GLN A 145 -2.01 -24.43 -24.22
N THR A 146 -1.35 -24.91 -25.28
CA THR A 146 -1.48 -24.33 -26.62
C THR A 146 -2.85 -24.59 -27.22
N VAL A 147 -3.51 -23.54 -27.69
CA VAL A 147 -4.81 -23.58 -28.36
C VAL A 147 -4.71 -22.84 -29.69
N THR A 148 -5.34 -23.38 -30.73
CA THR A 148 -5.37 -22.76 -32.06
C THR A 148 -6.58 -21.83 -32.19
N LEU A 149 -6.31 -20.63 -32.70
CA LEU A 149 -7.26 -19.61 -33.11
C LEU A 149 -7.65 -19.83 -34.57
N ASP A 150 -8.88 -19.53 -34.90
CA ASP A 150 -9.37 -19.52 -36.29
C ASP A 150 -9.05 -18.21 -37.04
N THR A 151 -8.61 -17.18 -36.33
CA THR A 151 -8.13 -15.92 -36.90
C THR A 151 -7.02 -15.32 -36.05
N THR A 152 -6.14 -14.54 -36.67
CA THR A 152 -5.03 -13.89 -35.96
C THR A 152 -5.48 -12.62 -35.24
N PRO A 153 -4.95 -12.32 -34.04
CA PRO A 153 -4.97 -10.98 -33.48
C PRO A 153 -4.30 -9.98 -34.44
N VAL A 154 -4.87 -8.78 -34.58
CA VAL A 154 -4.37 -7.77 -35.54
C VAL A 154 -4.11 -6.43 -34.87
N ILE A 155 -3.17 -5.66 -35.42
CA ILE A 155 -2.99 -4.25 -35.10
C ILE A 155 -3.58 -3.41 -36.23
N ARG A 156 -4.47 -2.48 -35.89
CA ARG A 156 -5.03 -1.50 -36.82
C ARG A 156 -5.02 -0.13 -36.16
N GLU A 157 -4.48 0.86 -36.86
CA GLU A 157 -4.41 2.26 -36.36
C GLU A 157 -3.78 2.37 -34.96
N GLY A 158 -2.74 1.56 -34.70
CA GLY A 158 -2.04 1.53 -33.41
C GLY A 158 -2.82 0.86 -32.26
N ARG A 159 -3.99 0.26 -32.54
CA ARG A 159 -4.78 -0.48 -31.56
C ARG A 159 -4.71 -1.98 -31.83
N THR A 160 -4.60 -2.77 -30.76
CA THR A 160 -4.64 -4.23 -30.85
C THR A 160 -6.08 -4.72 -30.78
N PHE A 161 -6.47 -5.54 -31.75
CA PHE A 161 -7.78 -6.16 -31.82
C PHE A 161 -7.67 -7.66 -31.67
N LEU A 162 -8.57 -8.22 -30.85
CA LEU A 162 -8.64 -9.64 -30.56
C LEU A 162 -9.95 -10.24 -31.09
N PRO A 163 -9.94 -11.50 -31.54
CA PRO A 163 -11.17 -12.21 -31.89
C PRO A 163 -12.01 -12.45 -30.63
N ILE A 164 -13.12 -11.72 -30.49
CA ILE A 164 -13.92 -11.71 -29.27
C ILE A 164 -14.47 -13.09 -28.92
N ARG A 165 -14.84 -13.89 -29.93
CA ARG A 165 -15.42 -15.22 -29.71
C ARG A 165 -14.48 -16.11 -28.91
N PHE A 166 -13.22 -16.21 -29.33
CA PHE A 166 -12.24 -17.03 -28.65
C PHE A 166 -12.09 -16.62 -27.19
N ILE A 167 -11.91 -15.31 -26.91
CA ILE A 167 -11.73 -14.80 -25.54
C ILE A 167 -12.98 -15.02 -24.69
N ALA A 168 -14.16 -14.75 -25.26
CA ALA A 168 -15.43 -14.84 -24.57
C ALA A 168 -15.77 -16.29 -24.19
N GLU A 169 -15.55 -17.24 -25.11
CA GLU A 169 -15.81 -18.66 -24.86
C GLU A 169 -14.90 -19.25 -23.78
N GLN A 170 -13.66 -18.76 -23.63
CA GLN A 170 -12.78 -19.18 -22.53
C GLN A 170 -13.38 -18.88 -21.13
N LEU A 171 -14.30 -17.92 -21.02
CA LEU A 171 -15.04 -17.59 -19.80
C LEU A 171 -16.46 -18.14 -19.77
N GLY A 172 -16.77 -19.10 -20.64
CA GLY A 172 -18.11 -19.66 -20.73
C GLY A 172 -19.15 -18.67 -21.26
N ALA A 173 -18.73 -17.58 -21.90
CA ALA A 173 -19.65 -16.61 -22.46
C ALA A 173 -20.29 -17.13 -23.75
N LYS A 174 -21.55 -16.74 -23.97
CA LYS A 174 -22.24 -16.99 -25.23
C LYS A 174 -22.10 -15.77 -26.15
N VAL A 175 -21.58 -15.98 -27.35
CA VAL A 175 -21.44 -14.91 -28.37
C VAL A 175 -22.46 -15.13 -29.49
N THR A 176 -23.38 -14.18 -29.65
CA THR A 176 -24.47 -14.24 -30.64
C THR A 176 -24.36 -13.05 -31.60
N PRO A 177 -23.97 -13.26 -32.87
CA PRO A 177 -24.05 -12.23 -33.89
C PRO A 177 -25.51 -12.04 -34.34
N THR A 178 -25.89 -10.79 -34.60
CA THR A 178 -27.18 -10.43 -35.20
C THR A 178 -26.93 -9.73 -36.53
N ALA A 179 -27.50 -10.25 -37.61
CA ALA A 179 -27.36 -9.70 -38.95
C ALA A 179 -28.30 -8.51 -39.19
N ASP A 180 -27.89 -7.61 -40.07
CA ASP A 180 -28.78 -6.62 -40.66
C ASP A 180 -29.78 -7.33 -41.60
N PRO A 181 -31.10 -7.17 -41.41
CA PRO A 181 -32.10 -7.82 -42.26
C PRO A 181 -32.00 -7.47 -43.75
N SER A 182 -31.45 -6.29 -44.07
CA SER A 182 -31.35 -5.78 -45.45
C SER A 182 -30.09 -6.23 -46.19
N THR A 183 -28.98 -6.45 -45.47
CA THR A 183 -27.69 -6.79 -46.10
C THR A 183 -27.19 -8.19 -45.77
N GLY A 184 -27.79 -8.87 -44.79
CA GLY A 184 -27.32 -10.16 -44.27
C GLY A 184 -25.99 -10.10 -43.53
N LYS A 185 -25.34 -8.93 -43.45
CA LYS A 185 -24.06 -8.74 -42.76
C LYS A 185 -24.27 -8.60 -41.26
N THR A 186 -23.33 -9.08 -40.45
CA THR A 186 -23.35 -8.89 -38.99
C THR A 186 -23.41 -7.40 -38.65
N ARG A 187 -24.46 -6.97 -37.95
CA ARG A 187 -24.68 -5.59 -37.50
C ARG A 187 -24.30 -5.41 -36.03
N THR A 188 -24.73 -6.34 -35.18
CA THR A 188 -24.40 -6.32 -33.76
C THR A 188 -23.88 -7.66 -33.28
N VAL A 189 -23.10 -7.64 -32.22
CA VAL A 189 -22.62 -8.84 -31.52
C VAL A 189 -22.97 -8.71 -30.06
N THR A 190 -23.80 -9.65 -29.59
CA THR A 190 -24.19 -9.75 -28.19
C THR A 190 -23.32 -10.79 -27.51
N VAL A 191 -22.59 -10.39 -26.48
CA VAL A 191 -21.81 -11.27 -25.61
C VAL A 191 -22.54 -11.36 -24.28
N VAL A 192 -22.93 -12.57 -23.89
CA VAL A 192 -23.57 -12.85 -22.59
C VAL A 192 -22.56 -13.60 -21.74
N LEU A 193 -22.01 -12.92 -20.74
CA LEU A 193 -21.04 -13.49 -19.80
C LEU A 193 -21.74 -14.01 -18.55
N PRO A 194 -21.40 -15.20 -18.04
CA PRO A 194 -21.68 -15.50 -16.64
C PRO A 194 -20.92 -14.52 -15.76
N VAL A 195 -21.59 -13.91 -14.79
CA VAL A 195 -20.91 -13.05 -13.81
C VAL A 195 -20.28 -13.97 -12.77
N VAL A 196 -18.94 -14.01 -12.75
CA VAL A 196 -18.21 -14.55 -11.62
C VAL A 196 -18.16 -13.45 -10.58
N ASP A 197 -19.07 -13.49 -9.60
CA ASP A 197 -19.03 -12.58 -8.45
C ASP A 197 -17.82 -12.95 -7.59
N VAL A 198 -16.69 -12.29 -7.84
CA VAL A 198 -15.51 -12.39 -6.98
C VAL A 198 -15.83 -11.64 -5.69
N GLU A 199 -15.95 -12.37 -4.59
CA GLU A 199 -16.12 -11.75 -3.27
C GLU A 199 -14.88 -10.94 -2.90
N VAL A 200 -15.01 -9.61 -2.93
CA VAL A 200 -13.96 -8.69 -2.48
C VAL A 200 -14.17 -8.42 -0.99
N PRO A 201 -13.26 -8.86 -0.11
CA PRO A 201 -13.43 -8.67 1.31
C PRO A 201 -13.40 -7.19 1.67
N ARG A 202 -14.19 -6.83 2.67
CA ARG A 202 -14.27 -5.46 3.22
C ARG A 202 -13.31 -5.22 4.38
N GLN A 203 -12.34 -6.12 4.58
CA GLN A 203 -11.33 -5.99 5.62
C GLN A 203 -9.96 -6.32 5.05
N MET A 204 -8.98 -5.53 5.49
CA MET A 204 -7.57 -5.67 5.15
C MET A 204 -6.74 -5.34 6.38
N SER A 205 -5.55 -5.92 6.45
CA SER A 205 -4.58 -5.72 7.49
C SER A 205 -3.25 -5.25 6.91
N GLY A 206 -2.64 -4.28 7.58
CA GLY A 206 -1.29 -3.81 7.27
C GLY A 206 -0.52 -3.55 8.54
N ALA A 207 0.81 -3.62 8.47
CA ALA A 207 1.65 -3.32 9.61
C ALA A 207 2.98 -2.71 9.18
N GLY A 208 3.55 -1.84 10.02
CA GLY A 208 4.94 -1.43 9.88
C GLY A 208 5.24 -0.02 10.34
N ALA A 209 5.83 0.76 9.43
CA ALA A 209 6.37 2.09 9.68
C ALA A 209 5.46 3.00 10.53
N THR A 210 6.01 3.57 11.59
CA THR A 210 5.33 4.60 12.38
C THR A 210 5.50 5.99 11.77
N PHE A 211 6.45 6.19 10.84
CA PHE A 211 6.66 7.47 10.17
C PHE A 211 5.39 7.98 9.46
N PRO A 212 4.67 7.20 8.64
CA PRO A 212 3.42 7.62 8.01
C PRO A 212 2.16 7.28 8.81
N LEU A 213 2.27 6.78 10.05
CA LEU A 213 1.12 6.26 10.79
C LEU A 213 -0.04 7.27 10.88
N PRO A 214 0.17 8.55 11.25
CA PRO A 214 -0.90 9.55 11.25
C PRO A 214 -1.60 9.71 9.89
N LEU A 215 -0.81 9.70 8.79
CA LEU A 215 -1.33 9.79 7.43
C LEU A 215 -2.17 8.56 7.06
N TYR A 216 -1.63 7.36 7.29
CA TYR A 216 -2.29 6.11 6.96
C TYR A 216 -3.58 5.91 7.75
N SER A 217 -3.57 6.23 9.06
CA SER A 217 -4.79 6.22 9.87
C SER A 217 -5.89 7.09 9.26
N LYS A 218 -5.57 8.30 8.79
CA LYS A 218 -6.56 9.18 8.17
C LYS A 218 -6.97 8.72 6.77
N MET A 219 -6.01 8.30 5.94
CA MET A 219 -6.29 7.76 4.62
C MET A 219 -7.25 6.58 4.68
N PHE A 220 -7.02 5.64 5.59
CA PHE A 220 -7.85 4.44 5.74
C PHE A 220 -9.22 4.73 6.36
N ASP A 221 -9.34 5.74 7.22
CA ASP A 221 -10.63 6.28 7.69
C ASP A 221 -11.48 6.83 6.52
N VAL A 222 -10.87 7.67 5.66
CA VAL A 222 -11.54 8.22 4.47
C VAL A 222 -11.88 7.12 3.46
N TYR A 223 -10.97 6.17 3.23
CA TYR A 223 -11.21 5.04 2.34
C TYR A 223 -12.36 4.17 2.84
N SER A 224 -12.40 3.86 4.14
CA SER A 224 -13.50 3.10 4.74
C SER A 224 -14.83 3.83 4.63
N SER A 225 -14.84 5.14 4.84
CA SER A 225 -16.06 5.95 4.74
C SER A 225 -16.61 6.01 3.31
N SER A 226 -15.74 6.02 2.31
CA SER A 226 -16.12 6.14 0.89
C SER A 226 -16.43 4.81 0.21
N THR A 227 -15.83 3.70 0.67
CA THR A 227 -15.94 2.39 0.00
C THR A 227 -16.58 1.30 0.85
N GLY A 228 -16.68 1.49 2.17
CA GLY A 228 -17.07 0.46 3.12
C GLY A 228 -15.97 -0.57 3.44
N THR A 229 -14.80 -0.49 2.79
CA THR A 229 -13.66 -1.38 3.06
C THR A 229 -12.76 -0.83 4.16
N ARG A 230 -12.63 -1.59 5.24
CA ARG A 230 -11.79 -1.24 6.40
C ARG A 230 -10.37 -1.73 6.21
N VAL A 231 -9.40 -0.85 6.46
CA VAL A 231 -7.98 -1.21 6.49
C VAL A 231 -7.48 -1.01 7.91
N ASN A 232 -7.14 -2.10 8.59
CA ASN A 232 -6.55 -2.09 9.92
C ASN A 232 -5.03 -1.98 9.81
N TYR A 233 -4.45 -0.86 10.22
CA TYR A 233 -3.02 -0.62 10.13
C TYR A 233 -2.35 -0.55 11.51
N GLN A 234 -1.28 -1.33 11.71
CA GLN A 234 -0.55 -1.44 12.97
C GLN A 234 0.83 -0.78 12.88
N GLY A 235 1.04 0.32 13.62
CA GLY A 235 2.32 1.02 13.70
C GLY A 235 3.33 0.31 14.60
N ILE A 236 4.06 -0.67 14.07
CA ILE A 236 4.99 -1.53 14.82
C ILE A 236 6.47 -1.34 14.44
N GLY A 237 6.78 -0.32 13.64
CA GLY A 237 8.10 -0.08 13.08
C GLY A 237 8.33 -0.83 11.76
N SER A 238 9.19 -0.29 10.90
CA SER A 238 9.43 -0.84 9.56
C SER A 238 9.97 -2.27 9.58
N GLY A 239 10.83 -2.60 10.55
CA GLY A 239 11.31 -3.98 10.73
C GLY A 239 10.17 -4.95 11.09
N GLY A 240 9.24 -4.51 11.95
CA GLY A 240 8.04 -5.28 12.28
C GLY A 240 7.12 -5.47 11.07
N GLY A 241 6.95 -4.44 10.24
CA GLY A 241 6.15 -4.51 9.01
C GLY A 241 6.74 -5.45 7.96
N ILE A 242 8.06 -5.39 7.76
CA ILE A 242 8.78 -6.33 6.89
C ILE A 242 8.59 -7.75 7.41
N LYS A 243 8.80 -7.99 8.71
CA LYS A 243 8.59 -9.32 9.31
C LYS A 243 7.14 -9.80 9.15
N ALA A 244 6.15 -8.97 9.42
CA ALA A 244 4.74 -9.32 9.29
C ALA A 244 4.37 -9.73 7.86
N LEU A 245 4.93 -9.03 6.85
CA LEU A 245 4.78 -9.38 5.44
C LEU A 245 5.49 -10.70 5.10
N THR A 246 6.74 -10.87 5.54
CA THR A 246 7.52 -12.12 5.36
C THR A 246 6.78 -13.33 5.92
N ASP A 247 6.21 -13.18 7.12
CA ASP A 247 5.42 -14.21 7.80
C ASP A 247 4.01 -14.37 7.19
N LYS A 248 3.65 -13.52 6.20
CA LYS A 248 2.35 -13.51 5.50
C LYS A 248 1.15 -13.33 6.44
N THR A 249 1.36 -12.61 7.53
CA THR A 249 0.33 -12.33 8.56
C THR A 249 -0.50 -11.08 8.26
N VAL A 250 -0.08 -10.28 7.28
CA VAL A 250 -0.75 -9.06 6.82
C VAL A 250 -0.85 -9.02 5.30
N ASP A 251 -1.79 -8.23 4.79
CA ASP A 251 -1.97 -8.01 3.34
C ASP A 251 -0.84 -7.16 2.75
N PHE A 252 -0.29 -6.23 3.55
CA PHE A 252 0.85 -5.41 3.16
C PHE A 252 1.73 -5.02 4.35
N GLY A 253 3.03 -4.95 4.10
CA GLY A 253 3.99 -4.33 5.01
C GLY A 253 4.12 -2.83 4.74
N ALA A 254 4.74 -2.10 5.65
CA ALA A 254 5.09 -0.70 5.45
C ALA A 254 6.48 -0.41 6.00
N SER A 255 7.31 0.30 5.24
CA SER A 255 8.70 0.55 5.59
C SER A 255 9.20 1.88 5.03
N ASP A 256 10.00 2.60 5.80
CA ASP A 256 10.73 3.80 5.35
C ASP A 256 12.15 3.47 4.86
N ALA A 257 12.45 2.17 4.76
CA ALA A 257 13.71 1.63 4.28
C ALA A 257 13.46 0.51 3.28
N PHE A 258 14.43 0.28 2.39
CA PHE A 258 14.37 -0.86 1.48
C PHE A 258 14.51 -2.18 2.23
N LEU A 259 14.05 -3.25 1.56
CA LEU A 259 14.43 -4.58 1.96
C LEU A 259 15.95 -4.73 1.76
N THR A 260 16.63 -5.20 2.79
CA THR A 260 18.01 -5.63 2.70
C THR A 260 18.12 -6.88 1.81
N VAL A 261 19.35 -7.21 1.40
CA VAL A 261 19.61 -8.47 0.67
C VAL A 261 19.14 -9.66 1.50
N ALA A 262 19.46 -9.70 2.80
CA ALA A 262 19.04 -10.77 3.69
C ALA A 262 17.50 -10.89 3.77
N GLU A 263 16.79 -9.79 3.96
CA GLU A 263 15.31 -9.80 3.99
C GLU A 263 14.72 -10.24 2.65
N THR A 264 15.28 -9.79 1.53
CA THR A 264 14.84 -10.21 0.18
C THR A 264 15.03 -11.72 0.00
N THR A 265 16.17 -12.26 0.43
CA THR A 265 16.45 -13.70 0.41
C THR A 265 15.47 -14.48 1.29
N THR A 266 15.19 -14.01 2.51
CA THR A 266 14.24 -14.67 3.42
C THR A 266 12.82 -14.64 2.87
N ILE A 267 12.40 -13.54 2.27
CA ILE A 267 11.08 -13.40 1.64
C ILE A 267 10.93 -14.35 0.44
N GLY A 268 12.01 -14.58 -0.32
CA GLY A 268 12.07 -15.57 -1.39
C GLY A 268 11.15 -15.31 -2.59
N ALA A 269 10.53 -14.13 -2.66
CA ALA A 269 9.62 -13.73 -3.73
C ALA A 269 9.73 -12.23 -4.02
N PRO A 270 9.41 -11.77 -5.26
CA PRO A 270 9.46 -10.35 -5.59
C PRO A 270 8.47 -9.54 -4.74
N VAL A 271 8.99 -8.48 -4.12
CA VAL A 271 8.21 -7.49 -3.36
C VAL A 271 8.35 -6.14 -4.04
N LEU A 272 7.22 -5.48 -4.22
CA LEU A 272 7.13 -4.13 -4.77
C LEU A 272 7.16 -3.11 -3.64
N HIS A 273 7.87 -2.00 -3.89
CA HIS A 273 7.95 -0.84 -3.00
C HIS A 273 7.09 0.27 -3.59
N ILE A 274 5.91 0.51 -3.01
CA ILE A 274 4.96 1.53 -3.49
C ILE A 274 5.07 2.77 -2.62
N PRO A 275 5.72 3.86 -3.06
CA PRO A 275 5.87 5.05 -2.23
C PRO A 275 4.55 5.80 -2.08
N THR A 276 4.27 6.35 -0.90
CA THR A 276 2.95 6.95 -0.58
C THR A 276 2.99 8.44 -0.24
N CYS A 277 4.09 8.93 0.33
CA CYS A 277 4.29 10.33 0.63
C CYS A 277 5.78 10.67 0.79
N VAL A 278 6.07 11.98 0.81
CA VAL A 278 7.35 12.54 1.26
C VAL A 278 7.19 13.06 2.68
N GLY A 279 8.12 12.76 3.58
CA GLY A 279 8.18 13.40 4.90
C GLY A 279 9.62 13.78 5.28
N ALA A 280 9.79 14.26 6.51
CA ALA A 280 11.10 14.64 7.04
C ALA A 280 11.34 14.10 8.44
N VAL A 281 12.56 13.63 8.67
CA VAL A 281 13.05 13.33 10.02
C VAL A 281 13.69 14.58 10.60
N VAL A 282 13.19 15.03 11.74
CA VAL A 282 13.68 16.22 12.43
C VAL A 282 14.37 15.85 13.73
N LEU A 283 15.37 16.65 14.11
CA LEU A 283 15.97 16.59 15.44
C LEU A 283 15.11 17.44 16.36
N THR A 284 14.47 16.81 17.34
CA THR A 284 13.63 17.47 18.33
C THR A 284 14.25 17.36 19.71
N TYR A 285 14.05 18.36 20.56
CA TYR A 285 14.70 18.46 21.85
C TYR A 285 13.84 19.20 22.87
N ASN A 286 14.18 19.02 24.15
CA ASN A 286 13.47 19.62 25.27
C ASN A 286 14.40 20.58 26.03
N LEU A 287 14.28 21.87 25.71
CA LEU A 287 15.00 22.95 26.39
C LEU A 287 14.01 24.04 26.79
N ASP A 288 14.29 24.69 27.91
CA ASP A 288 13.49 25.82 28.40
C ASP A 288 13.43 26.93 27.35
N GLY A 289 12.26 27.55 27.22
CA GLY A 289 12.00 28.57 26.19
C GLY A 289 11.86 28.02 24.78
N ASN A 290 12.00 26.70 24.58
CA ASN A 290 11.79 25.99 23.32
C ASN A 290 12.50 26.66 22.11
N PRO A 291 13.80 27.01 22.21
CA PRO A 291 14.49 27.75 21.16
C PRO A 291 14.54 26.96 19.85
N THR A 292 14.56 27.65 18.71
CA THR A 292 14.89 27.02 17.42
C THR A 292 16.40 27.03 17.21
N LEU A 293 17.01 25.85 17.27
CA LEU A 293 18.45 25.65 17.14
C LEU A 293 18.83 25.28 15.71
N ARG A 294 20.07 25.59 15.37
CA ARG A 294 20.75 25.19 14.13
C ARG A 294 21.73 24.09 14.41
N PHE A 295 21.74 23.09 13.54
CA PHE A 295 22.72 22.00 13.55
C PHE A 295 23.27 21.69 12.17
N ASP A 296 24.47 21.15 12.13
CA ASP A 296 25.01 20.45 10.97
C ASP A 296 25.17 18.94 11.25
N ALA A 297 25.45 18.15 10.21
CA ALA A 297 25.57 16.71 10.33
C ALA A 297 26.64 16.28 11.34
N ARG A 298 27.76 17.01 11.40
CA ARG A 298 28.89 16.66 12.26
C ARG A 298 28.53 16.84 13.73
N THR A 299 27.89 17.95 14.08
CA THR A 299 27.45 18.24 15.45
C THR A 299 26.41 17.22 15.91
N VAL A 300 25.45 16.86 15.04
CA VAL A 300 24.47 15.81 15.33
C VAL A 300 25.17 14.45 15.54
N SER A 301 26.09 14.07 14.65
CA SER A 301 26.89 12.85 14.81
C SER A 301 27.62 12.84 16.16
N ASP A 302 28.30 13.93 16.51
CA ASP A 302 29.08 14.02 17.74
C ASP A 302 28.21 13.94 19.01
N ILE A 303 26.97 14.46 18.98
CA ILE A 303 25.97 14.29 20.04
C ILE A 303 25.57 12.81 20.19
N PHE A 304 25.18 12.14 19.09
CA PHE A 304 24.73 10.74 19.14
C PHE A 304 25.87 9.73 19.33
N LEU A 305 27.13 10.13 19.12
CA LEU A 305 28.32 9.39 19.52
C LEU A 305 28.69 9.58 21.00
N GLY A 306 28.04 10.51 21.72
CA GLY A 306 28.33 10.83 23.12
C GLY A 306 29.60 11.69 23.32
N THR A 307 30.10 12.32 22.25
CA THR A 307 31.29 13.20 22.32
C THR A 307 30.94 14.67 22.58
N ILE A 308 29.70 15.07 22.30
CA ILE A 308 29.09 16.30 22.82
C ILE A 308 28.08 15.86 23.87
N THR A 309 28.32 16.24 25.12
CA THR A 309 27.53 15.77 26.28
C THR A 309 26.77 16.88 26.98
N ARG A 310 26.97 18.15 26.60
CA ARG A 310 26.30 19.31 27.18
C ARG A 310 25.83 20.30 26.11
N TRP A 311 24.73 20.98 26.38
CA TRP A 311 24.08 21.90 25.44
C TRP A 311 24.89 23.17 25.15
N ASN A 312 25.69 23.64 26.10
CA ASN A 312 26.61 24.77 25.94
C ASN A 312 27.96 24.41 25.30
N ASP A 313 28.12 23.20 24.76
CA ASP A 313 29.35 22.82 24.03
C ASP A 313 29.65 23.84 22.93
N SER A 314 30.93 24.22 22.80
CA SER A 314 31.37 25.29 21.90
C SER A 314 30.99 25.03 20.44
N ARG A 315 30.87 23.76 20.03
CA ARG A 315 30.43 23.38 18.68
C ARG A 315 28.95 23.69 18.45
N ILE A 316 28.09 23.47 19.46
CA ILE A 316 26.67 23.85 19.39
C ILE A 316 26.54 25.37 19.45
N ALA A 317 27.27 26.02 20.35
CA ALA A 317 27.26 27.48 20.50
C ALA A 317 27.69 28.21 19.23
N ALA A 318 28.71 27.70 18.53
CA ALA A 318 29.19 28.28 17.27
C ALA A 318 28.11 28.32 16.17
N LEU A 319 27.18 27.36 16.16
CA LEU A 319 26.06 27.32 15.21
C LEU A 319 24.89 28.23 15.64
N ASN A 320 24.88 28.66 16.90
CA ASN A 320 23.76 29.35 17.55
C ASN A 320 24.22 30.60 18.33
N PRO A 321 24.96 31.55 17.72
CA PRO A 321 25.63 32.64 18.45
C PRO A 321 24.66 33.62 19.15
N SER A 322 23.40 33.67 18.72
CA SER A 322 22.37 34.54 19.30
C SER A 322 21.55 33.87 20.41
N ILE A 323 21.87 32.64 20.80
CA ILE A 323 21.11 31.85 21.77
C ILE A 323 22.00 31.53 22.95
N THR A 324 21.60 31.94 24.16
CA THR A 324 22.27 31.52 25.40
C THR A 324 21.92 30.07 25.69
N LEU A 325 22.88 29.18 25.46
CA LEU A 325 22.69 27.73 25.68
C LEU A 325 22.90 27.38 27.16
N PRO A 326 22.05 26.54 27.75
CA PRO A 326 22.16 26.16 29.15
C PRO A 326 23.36 25.24 29.38
N ASP A 327 23.98 25.33 30.56
CA ASP A 327 24.93 24.34 31.04
C ASP A 327 24.20 23.07 31.53
N GLN A 328 23.57 22.38 30.58
CA GLN A 328 22.73 21.23 30.82
C GLN A 328 23.26 20.00 30.07
N ALA A 329 23.27 18.85 30.74
CA ALA A 329 23.64 17.58 30.13
C ALA A 329 22.65 17.20 29.01
N ILE A 330 23.17 16.60 27.94
CA ILE A 330 22.37 16.07 26.82
C ILE A 330 22.01 14.62 27.12
N THR A 331 20.73 14.28 26.96
CA THR A 331 20.27 12.89 26.92
C THR A 331 19.81 12.56 25.50
N THR A 332 20.53 11.70 24.80
CA THR A 332 20.10 11.26 23.47
C THR A 332 18.96 10.25 23.59
N VAL A 333 18.00 10.34 22.68
CA VAL A 333 16.89 9.39 22.56
C VAL A 333 16.88 8.85 21.14
N HIS A 334 16.92 7.53 21.02
CA HIS A 334 16.87 6.81 19.76
C HIS A 334 15.72 5.81 19.76
N ARG A 335 15.45 5.20 18.61
CA ARG A 335 14.46 4.12 18.52
C ARG A 335 14.98 2.84 19.15
N SER A 336 14.12 2.14 19.90
CA SER A 336 14.40 0.80 20.44
C SER A 336 13.98 -0.33 19.50
N ASP A 337 13.05 -0.07 18.58
CA ASP A 337 12.53 -1.03 17.60
C ASP A 337 13.17 -0.87 16.22
N GLY A 338 13.08 -1.92 15.39
CA GLY A 338 13.57 -1.90 14.01
C GLY A 338 12.80 -0.86 13.17
N SER A 339 13.48 0.23 12.81
CA SER A 339 12.84 1.48 12.42
C SER A 339 13.36 2.03 11.09
N GLY A 340 12.44 2.37 10.19
CA GLY A 340 12.76 3.09 8.96
C GLY A 340 13.24 4.51 9.23
N THR A 341 12.65 5.22 10.20
CA THR A 341 13.12 6.54 10.67
C THR A 341 14.59 6.48 11.14
N THR A 342 14.98 5.41 11.84
CA THR A 342 16.38 5.15 12.21
C THR A 342 17.24 4.91 10.99
N SER A 343 16.74 4.13 10.02
CA SER A 343 17.47 3.91 8.77
C SER A 343 17.69 5.20 8.00
N ILE A 344 16.69 6.09 7.91
CA ILE A 344 16.81 7.41 7.27
C ILE A 344 17.88 8.25 7.98
N PHE A 345 17.76 8.38 9.31
CA PHE A 345 18.66 9.20 10.12
C PHE A 345 20.11 8.71 10.05
N THR A 346 20.33 7.40 10.21
CA THR A 346 21.68 6.81 10.21
C THR A 346 22.30 6.75 8.82
N ASN A 347 21.50 6.60 7.75
CA ASN A 347 22.00 6.76 6.38
C ASN A 347 22.43 8.21 6.12
N TYR A 348 21.63 9.21 6.52
CA TYR A 348 22.01 10.62 6.39
C TYR A 348 23.37 10.89 7.05
N LEU A 349 23.54 10.47 8.31
CA LEU A 349 24.81 10.65 9.02
C LEU A 349 25.96 9.86 8.37
N SER A 350 25.71 8.65 7.87
CA SER A 350 26.73 7.86 7.17
C SER A 350 27.15 8.47 5.83
N MET A 351 26.25 9.19 5.15
CA MET A 351 26.55 9.91 3.91
C MET A 351 27.35 11.18 4.19
N ALA A 352 26.97 11.93 5.24
CA ALA A 352 27.53 13.24 5.52
C ALA A 352 28.78 13.22 6.42
N VAL A 353 28.99 12.17 7.22
CA VAL A 353 30.02 12.15 8.27
C VAL A 353 30.81 10.82 8.26
N PRO A 354 32.07 10.82 7.79
CA PRO A 354 32.88 9.59 7.71
C PRO A 354 33.04 8.84 9.04
N ILE A 355 33.26 9.55 10.16
CA ILE A 355 33.44 8.89 11.46
C ILE A 355 32.18 8.15 11.92
N TRP A 356 30.99 8.67 11.60
CA TRP A 356 29.72 7.99 11.87
C TRP A 356 29.63 6.70 11.07
N LYS A 357 29.90 6.78 9.76
CA LYS A 357 29.87 5.63 8.84
C LYS A 357 30.75 4.49 9.35
N THR A 358 31.94 4.80 9.86
CA THR A 358 32.87 3.79 10.39
C THR A 358 32.46 3.25 11.76
N LYS A 359 31.99 4.10 12.68
CA LYS A 359 31.69 3.68 14.06
C LYS A 359 30.32 3.03 14.25
N VAL A 360 29.31 3.52 13.52
CA VAL A 360 27.90 3.11 13.71
C VAL A 360 27.31 2.56 12.41
N GLY A 361 27.59 3.22 11.29
CA GLY A 361 27.01 2.86 10.00
C GLY A 361 25.51 3.22 9.90
N ALA A 362 24.80 2.48 9.05
CA ALA A 362 23.39 2.72 8.76
C ALA A 362 22.56 1.44 8.75
N GLY A 363 21.32 1.54 9.22
CA GLY A 363 20.40 0.39 9.26
C GLY A 363 19.10 0.71 9.99
N LYS A 364 18.15 -0.22 9.92
CA LYS A 364 16.90 -0.13 10.72
C LYS A 364 17.16 -0.30 12.22
N SER A 365 18.25 -0.98 12.56
CA SER A 365 18.81 -1.13 13.90
C SER A 365 20.33 -0.99 13.80
N VAL A 366 20.94 -0.31 14.76
CA VAL A 366 22.38 -0.10 14.86
C VAL A 366 22.79 -0.21 16.34
N SER A 367 24.06 -0.45 16.60
CA SER A 367 24.61 -0.42 17.96
C SER A 367 24.81 1.03 18.40
N TRP A 368 23.82 1.58 19.10
CA TRP A 368 23.89 2.96 19.61
C TRP A 368 24.96 3.10 20.69
N PRO A 369 25.87 4.09 20.59
CA PRO A 369 26.89 4.31 21.61
C PRO A 369 26.31 4.77 22.96
N VAL A 370 25.27 5.60 22.91
CA VAL A 370 24.63 6.21 24.08
C VAL A 370 23.14 6.48 23.79
N GLY A 371 22.36 6.59 24.86
CA GLY A 371 21.01 7.13 24.82
C GLY A 371 19.93 6.20 25.35
N LEU A 372 18.70 6.71 25.37
CA LEU A 372 17.50 5.99 25.76
C LEU A 372 16.78 5.46 24.52
N GLY A 373 16.21 4.25 24.63
CA GLY A 373 15.42 3.64 23.57
C GLY A 373 13.92 3.90 23.72
N GLY A 374 13.34 4.69 22.82
CA GLY A 374 11.89 4.88 22.69
C GLY A 374 11.29 3.99 21.60
N LYS A 375 10.15 3.34 21.87
CA LYS A 375 9.44 2.53 20.86
C LYS A 375 8.59 3.42 19.97
N GLY A 376 8.74 3.32 18.64
CA GLY A 376 7.98 4.15 17.70
C GLY A 376 8.43 5.62 17.68
N ASN A 377 7.82 6.43 16.81
CA ASN A 377 8.08 7.88 16.81
C ASN A 377 7.50 8.52 18.08
N ASP A 378 6.32 8.05 18.48
CA ASP A 378 5.54 8.47 19.63
C ASP A 378 6.32 8.23 20.94
N GLY A 379 6.97 7.08 21.08
CA GLY A 379 7.81 6.80 22.25
C GLY A 379 9.08 7.65 22.31
N VAL A 380 9.71 7.96 21.16
CA VAL A 380 10.86 8.89 21.12
C VAL A 380 10.42 10.31 21.47
N ALA A 381 9.34 10.80 20.86
CA ALA A 381 8.78 12.13 21.17
C ALA A 381 8.37 12.24 22.65
N GLY A 382 7.74 11.21 23.20
CA GLY A 382 7.35 11.14 24.61
C GLY A 382 8.56 11.19 25.55
N LEU A 383 9.61 10.41 25.27
CA LEU A 383 10.84 10.45 26.06
C LEU A 383 11.54 11.81 25.97
N VAL A 384 11.60 12.44 24.79
CA VAL A 384 12.15 13.80 24.67
C VAL A 384 11.31 14.79 25.50
N SER A 385 9.98 14.73 25.39
CA SER A 385 9.08 15.62 26.13
C SER A 385 9.20 15.48 27.65
N GLN A 386 9.41 14.27 28.17
CA GLN A 386 9.51 14.01 29.60
C GLN A 386 10.88 14.31 30.21
N ASN A 387 11.94 14.32 29.39
CA ASN A 387 13.31 14.45 29.88
C ASN A 387 13.90 15.80 29.45
N ARG A 388 14.00 16.74 30.40
CA ARG A 388 14.64 18.04 30.16
C ARG A 388 16.08 17.84 29.72
N GLY A 389 16.48 18.49 28.63
CA GLY A 389 17.81 18.34 28.02
C GLY A 389 17.91 17.17 27.04
N ALA A 390 16.83 16.43 26.81
CA ALA A 390 16.84 15.35 25.83
C ALA A 390 16.82 15.87 24.39
N ILE A 391 17.40 15.08 23.48
CA ILE A 391 17.35 15.27 22.03
C ILE A 391 17.11 13.92 21.35
N GLY A 392 16.19 13.88 20.39
CA GLY A 392 15.88 12.70 19.61
C GLY A 392 15.58 13.03 18.16
N TYR A 393 15.34 12.00 17.35
CA TYR A 393 14.91 12.13 15.96
C TYR A 393 13.52 11.52 15.76
N VAL A 394 12.63 12.27 15.13
CA VAL A 394 11.26 11.83 14.84
C VAL A 394 10.82 12.31 13.48
N GLU A 395 9.78 11.72 12.92
CA GLU A 395 9.07 12.33 11.80
C GLU A 395 8.44 13.67 12.26
N LEU A 396 8.51 14.70 11.40
CA LEU A 396 8.15 16.10 11.68
C LEU A 396 6.82 16.26 12.44
N VAL A 397 5.76 15.54 12.05
CA VAL A 397 4.42 15.73 12.61
C VAL A 397 4.35 15.30 14.08
N TYR A 398 5.24 14.39 14.50
CA TYR A 398 5.34 13.97 15.89
C TYR A 398 5.98 15.04 16.78
N ALA A 399 6.98 15.77 16.28
CA ALA A 399 7.53 16.92 16.99
C ALA A 399 6.47 18.03 17.13
N ILE A 400 5.76 18.33 16.04
CA ILE A 400 4.65 19.31 16.02
C ILE A 400 3.54 18.90 17.00
N GLY A 401 3.07 17.65 16.92
CA GLY A 401 2.01 17.13 17.79
C GLY A 401 2.37 17.13 19.27
N ALA A 402 3.64 16.85 19.59
CA ALA A 402 4.18 16.92 20.95
C ALA A 402 4.53 18.35 21.40
N LYS A 403 4.35 19.37 20.53
CA LYS A 403 4.71 20.78 20.77
C LYS A 403 6.18 20.98 21.13
N LEU A 404 7.05 20.14 20.59
CA LEU A 404 8.49 20.21 20.79
C LEU A 404 9.14 21.04 19.68
N SER A 405 10.14 21.86 20.04
CA SER A 405 10.99 22.48 19.03
C SER A 405 11.79 21.44 18.28
N TYR A 406 12.12 21.81 17.05
CA TYR A 406 12.96 21.02 16.17
C TYR A 406 13.96 21.91 15.44
N ALA A 407 15.08 21.32 15.09
CA ALA A 407 16.21 22.05 14.55
C ALA A 407 16.04 22.44 13.09
N THR A 408 16.63 23.58 12.73
CA THR A 408 17.03 23.90 11.36
C THR A 408 18.34 23.18 11.05
N MET A 409 18.41 22.47 9.92
CA MET A 409 19.57 21.65 9.56
C MET A 409 20.37 22.28 8.42
N ARG A 410 21.70 22.28 8.53
CA ARG A 410 22.60 22.63 7.43
C ARG A 410 22.56 21.53 6.37
N ASN A 411 22.19 21.88 5.14
CA ASN A 411 22.20 20.96 4.01
C ASN A 411 23.58 20.85 3.34
N SER A 412 23.67 19.99 2.33
CA SER A 412 24.93 19.72 1.60
C SER A 412 25.50 20.96 0.89
N SER A 413 24.63 21.91 0.50
CA SER A 413 25.01 23.20 -0.10
C SER A 413 25.42 24.25 0.94
N GLY A 414 25.40 23.90 2.23
CA GLY A 414 25.83 24.78 3.32
C GLY A 414 24.74 25.70 3.88
N ASN A 415 23.50 25.62 3.37
CA ASN A 415 22.37 26.45 3.81
C ASN A 415 21.63 25.81 5.01
N PHE A 416 21.17 26.64 5.93
CA PHE A 416 20.33 26.20 7.04
C PHE A 416 18.86 26.16 6.61
N ILE A 417 18.30 24.96 6.52
CA ILE A 417 16.94 24.70 6.04
C ILE A 417 16.09 24.11 7.17
N THR A 418 14.91 24.71 7.40
CA THR A 418 13.91 24.20 8.35
C THR A 418 13.01 23.21 7.62
N ALA A 419 12.67 22.10 8.29
CA ALA A 419 11.74 21.11 7.73
C ALA A 419 10.34 21.71 7.50
N SER A 420 9.79 21.44 6.32
CA SER A 420 8.46 21.88 5.86
C SER A 420 8.04 21.00 4.67
N LEU A 421 6.76 21.08 4.28
CA LEU A 421 6.28 20.43 3.05
C LEU A 421 7.11 20.83 1.83
N ALA A 422 7.40 22.13 1.69
CA ALA A 422 8.16 22.67 0.56
C ALA A 422 9.62 22.17 0.54
N SER A 423 10.34 22.30 1.66
CA SER A 423 11.75 21.91 1.74
C SER A 423 11.96 20.40 1.64
N SER A 424 11.03 19.60 2.15
CA SER A 424 11.09 18.13 2.04
C SER A 424 10.75 17.67 0.63
N GLY A 425 9.73 18.29 0.01
CA GLY A 425 9.33 17.99 -1.37
C GLY A 425 10.41 18.29 -2.40
N ARG A 426 11.30 19.27 -2.14
CA ARG A 426 12.47 19.55 -2.99
C ARG A 426 13.43 18.38 -3.13
N ALA A 427 13.64 17.60 -2.06
CA ALA A 427 14.51 16.44 -2.11
C ALA A 427 14.00 15.35 -3.09
N ALA A 428 12.71 15.35 -3.39
CA ALA A 428 12.08 14.42 -4.33
C ALA A 428 12.11 14.88 -5.80
N GLN A 429 12.64 16.08 -6.10
CA GLN A 429 12.73 16.63 -7.46
C GLN A 429 13.96 16.11 -8.21
N ILE A 430 14.02 14.79 -8.37
CA ILE A 430 15.13 14.07 -9.00
C ILE A 430 14.61 13.11 -10.07
N GLN A 431 15.51 12.59 -10.91
CA GLN A 431 15.15 11.50 -11.81
C GLN A 431 14.90 10.22 -11.00
N LEU A 432 13.65 9.76 -11.02
CA LEU A 432 13.21 8.61 -10.22
C LEU A 432 13.46 7.28 -10.97
N PRO A 433 14.04 6.26 -10.31
CA PRO A 433 14.18 4.92 -10.89
C PRO A 433 12.80 4.27 -11.09
N ASP A 434 12.71 3.29 -11.99
CA ASP A 434 11.43 2.63 -12.32
C ASP A 434 10.84 1.84 -11.15
N ASP A 435 11.68 1.30 -10.27
CA ASP A 435 11.25 0.59 -9.06
C ASP A 435 11.04 1.52 -7.85
N LEU A 436 11.23 2.84 -8.03
CA LEU A 436 11.04 3.88 -7.03
C LEU A 436 11.83 3.69 -5.72
N LYS A 437 12.86 2.85 -5.74
CA LYS A 437 13.78 2.69 -4.62
C LYS A 437 14.88 3.76 -4.72
N VAL A 438 14.65 4.89 -4.06
CA VAL A 438 15.59 6.01 -4.04
C VAL A 438 15.74 6.62 -2.64
N LEU A 439 16.96 7.01 -2.29
CA LEU A 439 17.26 7.73 -1.05
C LEU A 439 17.27 9.23 -1.35
N LEU A 440 16.50 10.01 -0.59
CA LEU A 440 16.37 11.46 -0.77
C LEU A 440 17.26 12.27 0.18
N MET A 441 17.87 11.61 1.16
CA MET A 441 18.71 12.26 2.17
C MET A 441 19.94 12.90 1.55
N ASN A 442 20.40 13.98 2.16
CA ASN A 442 21.58 14.75 1.76
C ASN A 442 21.54 15.23 0.29
N SER A 443 20.34 15.57 -0.21
CA SER A 443 20.13 16.16 -1.53
C SER A 443 21.06 17.35 -1.79
N SER A 444 21.49 17.51 -3.04
CA SER A 444 22.29 18.63 -3.53
C SER A 444 21.47 19.89 -3.86
N ASP A 445 20.13 19.82 -3.80
CA ASP A 445 19.28 21.01 -3.94
C ASP A 445 19.51 21.95 -2.74
N SER A 446 19.95 23.17 -3.06
CA SER A 446 20.31 24.21 -2.09
C SER A 446 19.18 24.63 -1.14
N GLN A 447 17.93 24.30 -1.45
CA GLN A 447 16.74 24.59 -0.65
C GLN A 447 16.09 23.31 -0.07
N ALA A 448 16.64 22.12 -0.35
CA ALA A 448 16.13 20.88 0.20
C ALA A 448 16.53 20.70 1.67
N TYR A 449 15.59 20.19 2.47
CA TYR A 449 15.87 19.74 3.83
C TYR A 449 16.67 18.41 3.78
N PRO A 450 17.77 18.27 4.53
CA PRO A 450 18.74 17.21 4.30
C PRO A 450 18.30 15.81 4.77
N ILE A 451 17.23 15.69 5.56
CA ILE A 451 16.77 14.41 6.13
C ILE A 451 15.32 14.10 5.69
N ALA A 452 15.04 14.35 4.41
CA ALA A 452 13.78 14.00 3.76
C ALA A 452 13.81 12.56 3.24
N ALA A 453 12.65 11.91 3.15
CA ALA A 453 12.52 10.54 2.65
C ALA A 453 11.11 10.26 2.09
N PHE A 454 11.04 9.31 1.16
CA PHE A 454 9.79 8.59 0.90
C PHE A 454 9.53 7.54 1.99
N THR A 455 8.30 7.07 2.06
CA THR A 455 7.91 5.84 2.77
C THR A 455 7.11 4.95 1.83
N TRP A 456 7.21 3.64 1.98
CA TRP A 456 6.69 2.66 1.05
C TRP A 456 5.72 1.68 1.72
N LEU A 457 4.67 1.32 1.00
CA LEU A 457 3.96 0.07 1.21
C LEU A 457 4.70 -1.06 0.48
N LEU A 458 4.81 -2.19 1.15
CA LEU A 458 5.48 -3.39 0.67
C LEU A 458 4.44 -4.45 0.38
N VAL A 459 4.40 -4.92 -0.87
CA VAL A 459 3.44 -5.93 -1.31
C VAL A 459 4.13 -6.99 -2.16
N TYR A 460 3.76 -8.25 -2.01
CA TYR A 460 4.20 -9.28 -2.95
C TYR A 460 3.69 -8.94 -4.36
N ARG A 461 4.52 -9.16 -5.38
CA ARG A 461 4.09 -8.99 -6.76
C ARG A 461 3.02 -10.04 -7.13
N GLU A 462 3.27 -11.29 -6.78
CA GLU A 462 2.31 -12.39 -6.92
C GLU A 462 1.45 -12.48 -5.67
N GLN A 463 0.14 -12.31 -5.82
CA GLN A 463 -0.83 -12.22 -4.73
C GLN A 463 -1.48 -13.56 -4.36
N GLN A 464 -1.31 -14.61 -5.16
CA GLN A 464 -1.75 -15.96 -4.84
C GLN A 464 -0.75 -16.66 -3.89
N TYR A 465 -0.48 -16.03 -2.75
CA TYR A 465 0.33 -16.61 -1.68
C TYR A 465 -0.54 -16.96 -0.47
N SER A 466 -0.16 -18.01 0.27
CA SER A 466 -0.80 -18.38 1.53
C SER A 466 -2.33 -18.53 1.48
N GLY A 467 -2.86 -19.03 0.37
CA GLY A 467 -4.30 -19.22 0.18
C GLY A 467 -5.11 -17.92 0.02
N ARG A 468 -4.46 -16.78 -0.25
CA ARG A 468 -5.17 -15.53 -0.55
C ARG A 468 -6.09 -15.71 -1.75
N THR A 469 -7.26 -15.10 -1.68
CA THR A 469 -8.24 -15.10 -2.77
C THR A 469 -7.95 -14.01 -3.79
N LEU A 470 -8.51 -14.16 -5.00
CA LEU A 470 -8.47 -13.12 -6.02
C LEU A 470 -9.12 -11.82 -5.52
N GLY A 471 -10.20 -11.93 -4.74
CA GLY A 471 -10.85 -10.78 -4.12
C GLY A 471 -9.95 -9.98 -3.18
N GLN A 472 -9.11 -10.65 -2.38
CA GLN A 472 -8.10 -9.99 -1.54
C GLN A 472 -7.04 -9.25 -2.37
N ALA A 473 -6.62 -9.84 -3.49
CA ALA A 473 -5.68 -9.23 -4.41
C ALA A 473 -6.26 -7.96 -5.07
N ILE A 474 -7.53 -8.02 -5.52
CA ILE A 474 -8.28 -6.88 -6.07
C ILE A 474 -8.45 -5.78 -5.01
N ALA A 475 -8.85 -6.15 -3.78
CA ALA A 475 -8.99 -5.19 -2.68
C ALA A 475 -7.69 -4.42 -2.43
N LEU A 476 -6.56 -5.13 -2.38
CA LEU A 476 -5.25 -4.52 -2.16
C LEU A 476 -4.88 -3.56 -3.28
N LYS A 477 -5.01 -4.00 -4.53
CA LYS A 477 -4.74 -3.17 -5.71
C LYS A 477 -5.56 -1.87 -5.70
N ARG A 478 -6.85 -1.95 -5.33
CA ARG A 478 -7.73 -0.77 -5.21
C ARG A 478 -7.28 0.20 -4.14
N VAL A 479 -6.93 -0.29 -2.95
CA VAL A 479 -6.39 0.55 -1.86
C VAL A 479 -5.12 1.27 -2.31
N LEU A 480 -4.17 0.54 -2.91
CA LEU A 480 -2.90 1.11 -3.38
C LEU A 480 -3.13 2.22 -4.42
N ASN A 481 -3.97 1.96 -5.42
CA ASN A 481 -4.31 2.97 -6.43
C ASN A 481 -5.06 4.17 -5.84
N TRP A 482 -5.98 3.94 -4.90
CA TRP A 482 -6.69 5.01 -4.22
C TRP A 482 -5.74 5.91 -3.41
N MET A 483 -4.80 5.32 -2.66
CA MET A 483 -3.80 6.06 -1.88
C MET A 483 -2.92 6.97 -2.76
N LEU A 484 -2.61 6.54 -3.99
CA LEU A 484 -1.82 7.31 -4.94
C LEU A 484 -2.62 8.37 -5.72
N THR A 485 -3.94 8.35 -5.63
CA THR A 485 -4.83 9.26 -6.35
C THR A 485 -5.66 10.08 -5.37
N THR A 486 -6.91 9.70 -5.13
CA THR A 486 -7.84 10.40 -4.24
C THR A 486 -7.28 10.57 -2.82
N GLY A 487 -6.57 9.57 -2.31
CA GLY A 487 -5.94 9.60 -0.99
C GLY A 487 -4.89 10.71 -0.85
N GLN A 488 -4.18 11.11 -1.91
CA GLN A 488 -3.16 12.16 -1.83
C GLN A 488 -3.71 13.53 -1.37
N SER A 489 -5.03 13.73 -1.45
CA SER A 489 -5.70 14.95 -0.98
C SER A 489 -5.54 15.21 0.52
N VAL A 490 -5.30 14.16 1.34
CA VAL A 490 -5.16 14.33 2.80
C VAL A 490 -3.73 14.67 3.25
N ASN A 491 -2.70 14.41 2.42
CA ASN A 491 -1.28 14.47 2.82
C ASN A 491 -0.90 15.81 3.48
N GLU A 492 -1.12 16.92 2.76
CA GLU A 492 -0.61 18.24 3.15
C GLU A 492 -1.28 18.73 4.44
N SER A 493 -2.57 18.43 4.63
CA SER A 493 -3.29 18.77 5.87
C SER A 493 -2.73 18.08 7.12
N LEU A 494 -2.02 16.97 6.93
CA LEU A 494 -1.36 16.23 7.99
C LEU A 494 0.15 16.46 8.03
N GLY A 495 0.69 17.39 7.24
CA GLY A 495 2.12 17.70 7.25
C GLY A 495 3.00 16.79 6.39
N TYR A 496 2.41 15.95 5.53
CA TYR A 496 3.14 15.11 4.58
C TYR A 496 3.09 15.69 3.17
N GLY A 497 4.19 15.58 2.43
CA GLY A 497 4.26 15.94 1.02
C GLY A 497 3.52 14.93 0.15
N LYS A 498 2.82 15.43 -0.88
CA LYS A 498 2.26 14.59 -1.95
C LYS A 498 3.37 13.94 -2.76
N MET A 499 3.07 12.79 -3.33
CA MET A 499 3.95 12.16 -4.31
C MET A 499 4.03 13.03 -5.58
N PRO A 500 5.24 13.25 -6.15
CA PRO A 500 5.36 13.89 -7.46
C PRO A 500 4.62 13.09 -8.54
N GLU A 501 4.06 13.76 -9.54
CA GLU A 501 3.26 13.10 -10.59
C GLU A 501 4.04 11.98 -11.30
N ALA A 502 5.32 12.21 -11.61
CA ALA A 502 6.20 11.18 -12.19
C ALA A 502 6.35 9.94 -11.29
N ALA A 503 6.34 10.13 -9.96
CA ALA A 503 6.38 9.04 -9.00
C ALA A 503 5.05 8.27 -8.98
N VAL A 504 3.92 8.98 -9.00
CA VAL A 504 2.58 8.37 -9.06
C VAL A 504 2.44 7.49 -10.31
N GLN A 505 2.85 7.98 -11.48
CA GLN A 505 2.78 7.22 -12.73
C GLN A 505 3.63 5.94 -12.69
N LYS A 506 4.86 6.01 -12.14
CA LYS A 506 5.71 4.83 -11.95
C LYS A 506 5.13 3.86 -10.91
N ALA A 507 4.57 4.37 -9.82
CA ALA A 507 3.98 3.55 -8.76
C ALA A 507 2.73 2.81 -9.26
N GLN A 508 1.90 3.47 -10.07
CA GLN A 508 0.78 2.82 -10.77
C GLN A 508 1.25 1.71 -11.72
N LYS A 509 2.37 1.91 -12.44
CA LYS A 509 2.97 0.83 -13.26
C LYS A 509 3.42 -0.36 -12.41
N LEU A 510 4.00 -0.11 -11.23
CA LEU A 510 4.35 -1.20 -10.30
C LEU A 510 3.09 -1.94 -9.84
N ILE A 511 2.04 -1.21 -9.44
CA ILE A 511 0.76 -1.81 -9.02
C ILE A 511 0.14 -2.64 -10.16
N SER A 512 0.13 -2.13 -11.39
CA SER A 512 -0.35 -2.87 -12.57
C SER A 512 0.49 -4.09 -12.93
N SER A 513 1.71 -4.19 -12.40
CA SER A 513 2.57 -5.37 -12.58
C SER A 513 2.27 -6.51 -11.60
N MET A 514 1.37 -6.28 -10.62
CA MET A 514 0.92 -7.30 -9.68
C MET A 514 0.10 -8.38 -10.40
N THR A 515 0.28 -9.62 -9.95
CA THR A 515 -0.33 -10.81 -10.54
C THR A 515 -1.07 -11.63 -9.51
N TYR A 516 -2.01 -12.45 -9.99
CA TYR A 516 -2.65 -13.51 -9.22
C TYR A 516 -2.64 -14.78 -10.06
N GLY A 517 -1.96 -15.84 -9.60
CA GLY A 517 -1.75 -17.05 -10.39
C GLY A 517 -0.98 -16.80 -11.68
N GLY A 518 -0.04 -15.84 -11.67
CA GLY A 518 0.76 -15.44 -12.83
C GLY A 518 0.04 -14.54 -13.84
N ALA A 519 -1.26 -14.31 -13.69
CA ALA A 519 -2.04 -13.45 -14.56
C ALA A 519 -2.23 -12.04 -13.95
N PRO A 520 -2.36 -10.97 -14.75
CA PRO A 520 -2.57 -9.63 -14.21
C PRO A 520 -3.87 -9.53 -13.38
N ILE A 521 -3.80 -8.88 -12.23
CA ILE A 521 -4.99 -8.67 -11.38
C ILE A 521 -5.94 -7.67 -12.07
N PRO A 522 -7.26 -7.95 -12.13
CA PRO A 522 -8.28 -7.00 -12.58
C PRO A 522 -8.30 -5.67 -11.79
N ASP A 523 -9.01 -4.66 -12.30
CA ASP A 523 -9.18 -3.37 -11.59
C ASP A 523 -10.29 -3.38 -10.52
#